data_AF-A0A534BV58-F1
#
_entry.id   AF-A0A534BV58-F1
#
_cell.length_a   1.000
_cell.length_b   1.000
_cell.length_c   1.000
_cell.angle_alpha   90.00
_cell.angle_beta   90.00
_cell.angle_gamma   90.00
#
_symmetry.space_group_name_H-M   'P 1'
#
loop_
_entity.id
_entity.type
_entity.pdbx_description
1 polymer ?
#
loop_
_entity_poly.entity_id
_entity_poly.type
_entity_poly.pdbx_seq_one_letter_code
_entity_poly.pdbx_strand_id
1 'polypeptide(L)'
;REPRGLLYGTVTLWELCTADGGHSGAINVPAMRISDTPRFAWRGLMLDSARHYQSPDFILELIDWMALHKLNVLHWHLTDDQGWRLEIQKYPRLTAVGAWRVPAGTAAAADIDP
;
A
#
# COMPACT_ATOMS: atom_id res chain seq x y z
N ARG A 1 16.86 18.87 -10.30
CA ARG A 1 16.26 17.58 -10.72
C ARG A 1 15.33 17.14 -9.60
N GLU A 2 14.09 16.76 -9.90
CA GLU A 2 13.09 16.33 -8.91
C GLU A 2 13.47 14.95 -8.32
N PRO A 3 13.51 14.76 -6.99
CA PRO A 3 13.86 13.49 -6.36
C PRO A 3 13.02 12.30 -6.83
N ARG A 4 11.72 12.50 -7.08
CA ARG A 4 10.80 11.45 -7.56
C ARG A 4 11.14 10.94 -8.95
N GLY A 5 11.60 11.82 -9.84
CA GLY A 5 12.02 11.43 -11.19
C GLY A 5 13.28 10.56 -11.17
N LEU A 6 14.20 10.83 -10.23
CA LEU A 6 15.38 9.98 -10.03
C LEU A 6 14.98 8.58 -9.54
N LEU A 7 14.06 8.48 -8.57
CA LEU A 7 13.54 7.20 -8.09
C LEU A 7 12.94 6.36 -9.23
N TYR A 8 12.04 6.94 -10.03
CA TYR A 8 11.43 6.18 -11.13
C TYR A 8 12.41 5.83 -12.23
N GLY A 9 13.39 6.69 -12.51
CA GLY A 9 14.49 6.35 -13.42
C GLY A 9 15.31 5.16 -12.92
N THR A 10 15.57 5.07 -11.61
CA THR A 10 16.26 3.90 -11.03
C THR A 10 15.41 2.64 -11.06
N VAL A 11 14.08 2.73 -10.88
CA VAL A 11 13.17 1.59 -11.06
C VAL A 11 13.22 1.08 -12.50
N THR A 12 13.15 1.97 -13.49
CA THR A 12 13.30 1.58 -14.91
C THR A 12 14.65 0.95 -15.22
N LEU A 13 15.74 1.50 -14.66
CA LEU A 13 17.05 0.90 -14.82
C LEU A 13 17.10 -0.50 -14.18
N TRP A 14 16.52 -0.67 -12.99
CA TRP A 14 16.45 -1.96 -12.32
C TRP A 14 15.65 -2.98 -13.15
N GLU A 15 14.49 -2.59 -13.69
CA GLU A 15 13.68 -3.42 -14.60
C GLU A 15 14.49 -3.88 -15.82
N LEU A 16 15.30 -3.01 -16.42
CA LEU A 16 16.20 -3.36 -17.52
C LEU A 16 17.29 -4.36 -17.10
N CYS A 17 17.84 -4.20 -15.90
CA CYS A 17 18.86 -5.09 -15.37
C CYS A 17 18.33 -6.48 -14.99
N THR A 18 17.03 -6.61 -14.71
CA THR A 18 16.40 -7.87 -14.26
C THR A 18 15.50 -8.51 -15.30
N ALA A 19 15.44 -7.99 -16.52
CA ALA A 19 14.51 -8.43 -17.57
C ALA A 19 14.61 -9.93 -17.89
N ASP A 20 15.80 -10.51 -17.79
CA ASP A 20 16.08 -11.93 -18.07
C ASP A 20 15.87 -12.84 -16.85
N GLY A 21 15.08 -12.44 -15.85
CA GLY A 21 14.76 -13.30 -14.70
C GLY A 21 15.86 -13.43 -13.64
N GLY A 22 16.83 -12.50 -13.61
CA GLY A 22 17.80 -12.40 -12.52
C GLY A 22 18.88 -13.48 -12.49
N HIS A 23 19.24 -14.05 -13.64
CA HIS A 23 20.31 -15.05 -13.73
C HIS A 23 21.66 -14.52 -13.23
N SER A 24 22.44 -15.40 -12.59
CA SER A 24 23.76 -15.13 -11.96
C SER A 24 24.91 -14.80 -12.93
N GLY A 25 24.61 -14.28 -14.12
CA GLY A 25 25.56 -13.91 -15.17
C GLY A 25 25.81 -12.41 -15.26
N ALA A 26 26.60 -12.01 -16.25
CA ALA A 26 26.82 -10.59 -16.55
C ALA A 26 25.51 -9.95 -17.03
N ILE A 27 25.13 -8.82 -16.41
CA ILE A 27 23.98 -8.02 -16.82
C ILE A 27 24.33 -7.24 -18.09
N ASN A 28 23.61 -7.47 -19.18
CA ASN A 28 23.82 -6.77 -20.46
C ASN A 28 22.63 -5.85 -20.75
N VAL A 29 22.83 -4.54 -20.59
CA VAL A 29 21.83 -3.53 -20.99
C VAL A 29 22.31 -2.83 -22.27
N PRO A 30 21.57 -2.90 -23.39
CA PRO A 30 21.99 -2.24 -24.62
C PRO A 30 21.97 -0.72 -24.46
N ALA A 31 22.88 -0.03 -25.15
CA ALA A 31 22.90 1.42 -25.16
C ALA A 31 21.59 1.96 -25.74
N MET A 32 20.86 2.75 -24.93
CA MET A 32 19.55 3.27 -25.31
C MET A 32 19.28 4.64 -24.68
N ARG A 33 18.23 5.30 -25.18
CA ARG A 33 17.73 6.56 -24.64
C ARG A 33 16.25 6.42 -24.28
N ILE A 34 15.93 6.64 -23.00
CA ILE A 34 14.55 6.65 -22.50
C ILE A 34 14.22 8.07 -22.04
N SER A 35 13.05 8.56 -22.46
CA SER A 35 12.45 9.80 -21.97
C SER A 35 11.07 9.48 -21.46
N ASP A 36 10.87 9.56 -20.15
CA ASP A 36 9.63 9.14 -19.49
C ASP A 36 9.11 10.21 -18.53
N THR A 37 7.78 10.30 -18.42
CA THR A 37 7.08 11.19 -17.50
C THR A 37 5.67 10.66 -17.23
N PRO A 38 5.14 10.77 -16.00
CA PRO A 38 3.79 10.32 -15.71
C PRO A 38 2.76 11.19 -16.47
N ARG A 39 1.76 10.53 -17.07
CA ARG A 39 0.60 11.21 -17.65
C ARG A 39 -0.27 11.90 -16.60
N PHE A 40 -0.38 11.30 -15.42
CA PHE A 40 -1.21 11.78 -14.31
C PHE A 40 -0.38 11.93 -13.04
N ALA A 41 -0.57 13.06 -12.34
CA ALA A 41 0.12 13.33 -11.08
C ALA A 41 -0.34 12.39 -9.95
N TRP A 42 -1.62 12.01 -9.93
CA TRP A 42 -2.21 11.11 -8.95
C TRP A 42 -2.28 9.69 -9.50
N ARG A 43 -1.52 8.76 -8.91
CA ARG A 43 -1.49 7.33 -9.29
C ARG A 43 -1.60 6.51 -8.01
N GLY A 44 -2.84 6.20 -7.65
CA GLY A 44 -3.18 5.66 -6.34
C GLY A 44 -3.53 4.19 -6.34
N LEU A 45 -3.34 3.56 -5.18
CA LEU A 45 -3.89 2.26 -4.82
C LEU A 45 -4.66 2.40 -3.50
N MET A 46 -5.85 1.82 -3.42
CA MET A 46 -6.67 1.83 -2.20
C MET A 46 -6.53 0.52 -1.44
N LEU A 47 -6.21 0.59 -0.15
CA LEU A 47 -6.17 -0.54 0.76
C LEU A 47 -7.26 -0.40 1.81
N ASP A 48 -8.18 -1.38 1.88
CA ASP A 48 -9.22 -1.46 2.90
C ASP A 48 -8.78 -2.36 4.06
N SER A 49 -8.36 -1.71 5.14
CA SER A 49 -7.97 -2.36 6.39
C SER A 49 -9.12 -2.44 7.41
N ALA A 50 -10.25 -1.80 7.12
CA ALA A 50 -11.41 -1.84 8.00
C ALA A 50 -12.10 -3.20 7.94
N ARG A 51 -12.34 -3.71 6.73
CA ARG A 51 -13.07 -4.99 6.50
C ARG A 51 -12.24 -6.22 6.84
N HIS A 52 -10.95 -6.19 6.54
CA HIS A 52 -10.00 -7.25 6.84
C HIS A 52 -8.68 -6.62 7.27
N TYR A 53 -8.07 -7.15 8.33
CA TYR A 53 -6.79 -6.66 8.80
C TYR A 53 -5.65 -7.16 7.92
N GLN A 54 -4.68 -6.28 7.64
CA GLN A 54 -3.40 -6.64 7.04
C GLN A 54 -2.28 -6.28 8.03
N SER A 55 -1.25 -7.13 8.11
CA SER A 55 -0.10 -6.86 8.98
C SER A 55 0.69 -5.64 8.47
N PRO A 56 1.40 -4.91 9.36
CA PRO A 56 2.29 -3.84 8.94
C PRO A 56 3.33 -4.29 7.90
N ASP A 57 3.88 -5.49 8.07
CA ASP A 57 4.85 -6.06 7.13
C ASP A 57 4.28 -6.21 5.72
N PHE A 58 3.04 -6.70 5.60
CA PHE A 58 2.35 -6.78 4.31
C PHE A 58 2.16 -5.39 3.68
N ILE A 59 1.86 -4.37 4.49
CA ILE A 59 1.62 -3.02 4.00
C ILE A 59 2.92 -2.37 3.52
N LEU A 60 4.03 -2.64 4.19
CA LEU A 60 5.36 -2.23 3.74
C LEU A 60 5.72 -2.90 2.41
N GLU A 61 5.49 -4.22 2.28
CA GLU A 61 5.70 -4.95 1.03
C GLU A 61 4.80 -4.42 -0.11
N LEU A 62 3.55 -4.08 0.19
CA LEU A 62 2.64 -3.44 -0.75
C LEU A 62 3.18 -2.08 -1.23
N ILE A 63 3.77 -1.28 -0.34
CA ILE A 63 4.39 0.00 -0.70
C ILE A 63 5.59 -0.22 -1.63
N ASP A 64 6.40 -1.26 -1.40
CA ASP A 64 7.49 -1.63 -2.31
C ASP A 64 6.95 -2.00 -3.69
N TRP A 65 5.89 -2.80 -3.77
CA TRP A 65 5.23 -3.11 -5.04
C TRP A 65 4.64 -1.88 -5.73
N MET A 66 4.04 -0.97 -4.96
CA MET A 66 3.55 0.31 -5.49
C MET A 66 4.69 1.13 -6.11
N ALA A 67 5.86 1.16 -5.48
CA ALA A 67 7.04 1.86 -5.99
C ALA A 67 7.54 1.25 -7.32
N LEU A 68 7.57 -0.09 -7.42
CA LEU A 68 7.90 -0.80 -8.67
C LEU A 68 6.94 -0.42 -9.80
N HIS A 69 5.64 -0.29 -9.49
CA HIS A 69 4.61 0.12 -10.45
C HIS A 69 4.52 1.65 -10.62
N LYS A 70 5.45 2.40 -10.02
CA LYS A 70 5.55 3.87 -10.11
C LYS A 70 4.27 4.58 -9.62
N LEU A 71 3.51 3.94 -8.74
CA LEU A 71 2.39 4.53 -8.00
C LEU A 71 2.96 5.46 -6.91
N ASN A 72 2.14 6.42 -6.46
CA ASN A 72 2.62 7.48 -5.56
C ASN A 72 1.61 7.91 -4.49
N VAL A 73 0.43 7.30 -4.44
CA VAL A 73 -0.57 7.57 -3.41
C VAL A 73 -1.10 6.27 -2.84
N LEU A 74 -0.91 6.05 -1.55
CA LEU A 74 -1.62 5.01 -0.82
C LEU A 74 -2.90 5.62 -0.22
N HIS A 75 -4.05 5.24 -0.76
CA HIS A 75 -5.33 5.56 -0.17
C HIS A 75 -5.66 4.50 0.88
N TRP A 76 -5.37 4.79 2.14
CA TRP A 76 -5.53 3.82 3.21
C TRP A 76 -6.87 4.02 3.92
N HIS A 77 -7.81 3.13 3.64
CA HIS A 77 -9.14 3.10 4.27
C HIS A 77 -9.07 2.34 5.60
N LEU A 78 -8.92 3.09 6.69
CA LEU A 78 -8.64 2.55 8.03
C LEU A 78 -9.88 2.28 8.89
N THR A 79 -11.03 2.82 8.51
CA THR A 79 -12.25 2.78 9.33
C THR A 79 -13.47 2.60 8.46
N ASP A 80 -14.38 1.71 8.87
CA ASP A 80 -15.67 1.47 8.24
C ASP A 80 -16.65 0.91 9.29
N ASP A 81 -17.86 0.51 8.89
CA ASP A 81 -18.84 -0.07 9.82
C ASP A 81 -18.36 -1.40 10.46
N GLN A 82 -17.50 -2.14 9.77
CA GLN A 82 -16.95 -3.42 10.23
C GLN A 82 -15.73 -3.30 11.14
N GLY A 83 -15.12 -2.12 11.28
CA GLY A 83 -13.91 -1.99 12.07
C GLY A 83 -13.28 -0.61 12.10
N TRP A 84 -12.72 -0.27 13.25
CA TRP A 84 -12.00 0.97 13.54
C TRP A 84 -10.52 0.69 13.84
N ARG A 85 -9.62 0.95 12.88
CA ARG A 85 -8.18 0.61 13.01
C ARG A 85 -7.28 1.75 13.47
N LEU A 86 -7.79 2.98 13.47
CA LEU A 86 -6.99 4.16 13.78
C LEU A 86 -7.05 4.47 15.28
N GLU A 87 -5.93 4.36 15.98
CA GLU A 87 -5.86 4.79 17.37
C GLU A 87 -6.00 6.31 17.49
N ILE A 88 -6.97 6.75 18.29
CA ILE A 88 -7.12 8.16 18.68
C ILE A 88 -7.03 8.23 20.20
N GLN A 89 -5.94 8.80 20.71
CA GLN A 89 -5.65 8.87 22.14
C GLN A 89 -6.77 9.52 22.97
N LYS A 90 -7.45 10.52 22.40
CA LYS A 90 -8.59 11.20 23.04
C LYS A 90 -9.84 10.30 23.17
N TYR A 91 -9.98 9.29 22.31
CA TYR A 91 -11.15 8.43 22.21
C TYR A 91 -10.76 6.95 22.20
N PRO A 92 -10.19 6.43 23.31
CA PRO A 92 -9.64 5.08 23.36
C PRO A 92 -10.70 3.97 23.18
N ARG A 93 -11.99 4.25 23.45
CA ARG A 93 -13.07 3.28 23.22
C ARG A 93 -13.24 2.92 21.74
N LEU A 94 -12.86 3.81 20.81
CA LEU A 94 -13.02 3.57 19.37
C LEU A 94 -12.21 2.34 18.92
N THR A 95 -10.97 2.21 19.38
CA THR A 95 -10.14 1.03 19.11
C THR A 95 -10.40 -0.11 20.08
N ALA A 96 -10.62 0.16 21.38
CA ALA A 96 -10.81 -0.91 22.36
C ALA A 96 -12.04 -1.79 22.07
N VAL A 97 -13.11 -1.19 21.53
CA VAL A 97 -14.36 -1.89 21.17
C VAL A 97 -14.43 -2.12 19.65
N GLY A 98 -14.31 -1.03 18.88
CA GLY A 98 -14.57 -1.05 17.43
C GLY A 98 -13.46 -1.67 16.57
N ALA A 99 -12.31 -2.04 17.13
CA ALA A 99 -11.25 -2.65 16.33
C ALA A 99 -11.61 -4.07 15.86
N TRP A 100 -12.59 -4.75 16.42
CA TRP A 100 -12.80 -6.17 16.15
C TRP A 100 -14.05 -6.41 15.34
N ARG A 101 -13.95 -7.33 14.37
CA ARG A 101 -15.10 -7.73 13.57
C ARG A 101 -15.94 -8.72 14.36
N VAL A 102 -17.24 -8.47 14.44
CA VAL A 102 -18.21 -9.41 15.01
C VAL A 102 -18.71 -10.35 13.88
N PRO A 103 -18.78 -11.67 14.11
CA PRO A 103 -19.33 -12.60 13.12
C PRO A 103 -20.76 -12.25 12.70
N ALA A 104 -21.08 -12.46 11.43
CA ALA A 104 -22.44 -12.29 10.93
C ALA A 104 -23.39 -13.32 11.55
N GLY A 105 -24.56 -12.87 12.03
CA GLY A 105 -25.61 -13.73 12.60
C GLY A 105 -25.75 -13.61 14.13
N THR A 106 -24.70 -13.21 14.82
CA THR A 106 -24.78 -12.74 16.21
C THR A 106 -24.90 -11.22 16.20
N ALA A 107 -25.97 -10.69 15.60
CA ALA A 107 -26.27 -9.27 15.70
C ALA A 107 -26.17 -8.87 17.18
N ALA A 108 -25.36 -7.84 17.45
CA ALA A 108 -24.92 -7.33 18.73
C ALA A 108 -25.97 -7.42 19.84
N ALA A 109 -26.10 -8.59 20.49
CA ALA A 109 -26.97 -8.74 21.65
C ALA A 109 -26.35 -8.08 22.90
N ALA A 110 -25.11 -7.57 22.81
CA ALA A 110 -24.35 -7.13 23.96
C ALA A 110 -23.57 -5.81 23.76
N ASP A 111 -23.57 -5.17 22.58
CA ASP A 111 -22.51 -4.17 22.28
C ASP A 111 -22.95 -2.91 21.51
N ILE A 112 -24.18 -2.48 21.76
CA ILE A 112 -24.47 -1.05 21.72
C ILE A 112 -24.90 -0.75 23.15
N ASP A 113 -24.14 0.09 23.86
CA ASP A 113 -24.39 0.62 25.22
C ASP A 113 -25.88 0.54 25.62
N PRO A 114 -26.27 0.10 26.83
CA PRO A 114 -27.67 0.18 27.28
C PRO A 114 -28.28 1.60 27.13
#